data_AF-A0AAV0ITB5-F1
#
_entry.id   AF-A0AAV0ITB5-F1
#
_cell.length_a   1.000
_cell.length_b   1.000
_cell.length_c   1.000
_cell.angle_alpha   90.00
_cell.angle_beta   90.00
_cell.angle_gamma   90.00
#
_symmetry.space_group_name_H-M   'P 1'
#
loop_
_entity.id
_entity.type
_entity.pdbx_description
1 polymer ?
#
loop_
_entity_poly.entity_id
_entity_poly.type
_entity_poly.pdbx_seq_one_letter_code
_entity_poly.pdbx_strand_id
1 'polypeptide(L)'
;MLLRNLSPPNGLCNGTRILITKLGENIIVGNIMGGSFDTKEVVIPRIVLNVEDKRWPFILKRRQFPVRLCYGMTINKSQGQTLDKVGVYLPKPVFSHGQLYVAASRVRSAGGLRFLIENEENIPASYTRNIVYSEAFTDIAPG
;
A
#
# COMPACT_ATOMS: atom_id res chain seq x y z
N MET A 1 -7.18 -2.21 5.09
CA MET A 1 -7.09 -1.96 3.62
C MET A 1 -7.90 -2.99 2.88
N LEU A 2 -8.68 -2.55 1.89
CA LEU A 2 -9.50 -3.40 1.03
C LEU A 2 -8.64 -4.11 -0.04
N LEU A 3 -8.96 -5.36 -0.35
CA LEU A 3 -8.21 -6.24 -1.25
C LEU A 3 -8.85 -6.40 -2.64
N ARG A 4 -10.08 -5.93 -2.81
CA ARG A 4 -10.90 -6.07 -4.02
C ARG A 4 -11.72 -4.82 -4.24
N ASN A 5 -12.11 -4.59 -5.49
CA ASN A 5 -13.12 -3.60 -5.81
C ASN A 5 -14.48 -4.16 -5.38
N LEU A 6 -15.16 -3.46 -4.48
CA LEU A 6 -16.52 -3.80 -4.07
C LEU A 6 -17.52 -2.81 -4.66
N SER A 7 -17.21 -1.52 -4.61
CA SER A 7 -18.04 -0.47 -5.18
C SER A 7 -17.18 0.75 -5.51
N PRO A 8 -16.52 0.77 -6.68
CA PRO A 8 -15.66 1.88 -7.09
C PRO A 8 -16.34 3.26 -7.09
N PRO A 9 -17.61 3.41 -7.55
CA PRO A 9 -18.32 4.68 -7.47
C PRO A 9 -18.50 5.20 -6.04
N ASN A 10 -18.39 4.32 -5.03
CA ASN A 10 -18.56 4.65 -3.63
C ASN A 10 -17.23 4.74 -2.85
N GLY A 11 -16.08 4.67 -3.53
CA GLY A 11 -14.75 4.71 -2.90
C GLY A 11 -14.25 3.36 -2.36
N LEU A 12 -14.99 2.27 -2.57
CA LEU A 12 -14.61 0.92 -2.15
C LEU A 12 -13.81 0.20 -3.24
N CYS A 13 -12.59 0.67 -3.46
CA CYS A 13 -11.62 0.14 -4.41
C CYS A 13 -10.52 -0.68 -3.71
N ASN A 14 -9.83 -1.54 -4.47
CA ASN A 14 -8.62 -2.19 -3.99
C ASN A 14 -7.58 -1.16 -3.53
N GLY A 15 -7.07 -1.30 -2.32
CA GLY A 15 -6.16 -0.34 -1.70
C GLY A 15 -6.84 0.68 -0.78
N THR A 16 -8.17 0.84 -0.82
CA THR A 16 -8.89 1.75 0.09
C THR A 16 -8.57 1.40 1.55
N ARG A 17 -8.08 2.39 2.29
CA ARG A 17 -7.82 2.27 3.74
C ARG A 17 -9.11 2.56 4.48
N ILE A 18 -9.39 1.76 5.49
CA ILE A 18 -10.62 1.83 6.27
C ILE A 18 -10.22 1.74 7.74
N LEU A 19 -10.67 2.71 8.53
CA LEU A 19 -10.62 2.67 9.98
C LEU A 19 -11.84 1.87 10.47
N ILE A 20 -11.61 0.69 11.04
CA ILE A 20 -12.70 -0.15 11.54
C ILE A 20 -13.27 0.48 12.80
N THR A 21 -14.59 0.66 12.85
CA THR A 21 -15.31 1.22 14.00
C THR A 21 -16.16 0.18 14.72
N LYS A 22 -16.71 -0.80 13.99
CA LYS A 22 -17.50 -1.90 14.57
C LYS A 22 -17.25 -3.21 13.85
N LEU A 23 -17.26 -4.31 14.61
CA LEU A 23 -17.19 -5.67 14.10
C LEU A 23 -18.51 -6.37 14.40
N GLY A 24 -19.19 -6.87 13.37
CA GLY A 24 -20.33 -7.75 13.49
C GLY A 24 -19.98 -9.17 13.04
N GLU A 25 -20.93 -10.09 13.17
CA GLU A 25 -20.72 -11.50 12.81
C GLU A 25 -20.42 -11.70 11.31
N ASN A 26 -21.12 -10.97 10.44
CA ASN A 26 -21.04 -11.12 8.98
C ASN A 26 -20.69 -9.82 8.24
N ILE A 27 -20.42 -8.74 8.98
CA ILE A 27 -20.11 -7.41 8.45
C ILE A 27 -19.01 -6.73 9.26
N ILE A 28 -18.23 -5.89 8.59
CA ILE A 28 -17.31 -4.94 9.21
C ILE A 28 -17.81 -3.54 8.88
N VAL A 29 -17.91 -2.66 9.87
CA VAL A 29 -18.24 -1.24 9.68
C VAL A 29 -16.99 -0.41 9.93
N GLY A 30 -16.78 0.61 9.11
CA GLY A 30 -15.66 1.53 9.28
C GLY A 30 -15.77 2.75 8.39
N ASN A 31 -14.82 3.66 8.54
CA ASN A 31 -14.75 4.90 7.76
C ASN A 31 -13.59 4.84 6.76
N ILE A 32 -13.81 5.29 5.53
CA ILE A 32 -12.74 5.43 4.54
C ILE A 32 -11.73 6.46 5.02
N MET A 33 -10.45 6.21 4.77
CA MET A 33 -9.35 7.11 5.11
C MET A 33 -8.71 7.72 3.86
N GLY A 34 -8.75 9.04 3.76
CA GLY A 34 -8.16 9.86 2.71
C GLY A 34 -8.92 9.85 1.37
N GLY A 35 -8.44 10.68 0.44
CA GLY A 35 -9.05 10.84 -0.89
C GLY A 35 -10.42 11.55 -0.84
N SER A 36 -11.18 11.46 -1.94
CA SER A 36 -12.46 12.17 -2.08
C SER A 36 -13.60 11.61 -1.24
N PHE A 37 -13.42 10.43 -0.65
CA PHE A 37 -14.42 9.75 0.18
C PHE A 37 -14.01 9.69 1.66
N ASP A 38 -13.05 10.53 2.07
CA ASP A 38 -12.54 10.53 3.43
C ASP A 38 -13.68 10.66 4.46
N THR A 39 -13.57 9.93 5.56
CA THR A 39 -14.54 9.83 6.66
C THR A 39 -15.89 9.17 6.33
N LYS A 40 -16.19 8.84 5.06
CA LYS A 40 -17.43 8.15 4.67
C LYS A 40 -17.54 6.78 5.37
N GLU A 41 -18.64 6.54 6.07
CA GLU A 41 -18.95 5.23 6.66
C GLU A 41 -19.29 4.21 5.57
N VAL A 42 -18.76 3.00 5.73
CA VAL A 42 -18.93 1.89 4.80
C VAL A 42 -19.12 0.57 5.54
N VAL A 43 -19.86 -0.34 4.90
CA VAL A 43 -20.08 -1.70 5.39
C VAL A 43 -19.41 -2.68 4.44
N ILE A 44 -18.57 -3.55 4.99
CA ILE A 44 -17.81 -4.56 4.25
C ILE A 44 -18.37 -5.94 4.58
N PRO A 45 -19.02 -6.62 3.62
CA PRO A 45 -19.47 -8.00 3.79
C PRO A 45 -18.35 -9.01 3.50
N ARG A 46 -18.57 -10.26 3.89
CA ARG A 46 -17.76 -11.40 3.41
C ARG A 46 -18.07 -11.67 1.94
N ILE A 47 -17.05 -11.77 1.10
CA ILE A 47 -17.18 -12.15 -0.31
C ILE A 47 -16.61 -13.55 -0.56
N VAL A 48 -17.03 -14.18 -1.64
CA VAL A 48 -16.43 -15.43 -2.12
C VAL A 48 -15.25 -15.10 -3.03
N LEU A 49 -14.08 -15.64 -2.70
CA LEU A 49 -12.87 -15.59 -3.50
C LEU A 49 -12.67 -16.95 -4.16
N ASN A 50 -12.62 -16.97 -5.49
CA ASN A 50 -12.24 -18.14 -6.26
C ASN A 50 -10.73 -18.15 -6.41
N VAL A 51 -10.10 -19.28 -6.09
CA VAL A 51 -8.69 -19.54 -6.37
C VAL A 51 -8.65 -20.55 -7.49
N GLU A 52 -8.25 -20.08 -8.67
CA GLU A 52 -8.00 -20.90 -9.84
C GLU A 52 -6.50 -21.18 -9.90
N ASP A 53 -6.13 -22.45 -9.73
CA ASP A 53 -4.75 -22.91 -9.84
C ASP A 53 -4.75 -24.10 -10.80
N LYS A 54 -3.91 -24.04 -11.84
CA LYS A 54 -3.79 -25.06 -12.88
C LYS A 54 -3.37 -26.44 -12.33
N ARG A 55 -2.90 -26.50 -11.09
CA ARG A 55 -2.52 -27.75 -10.40
C ARG A 55 -3.71 -28.61 -10.00
N TRP A 56 -4.91 -28.03 -9.83
CA TRP A 56 -6.07 -28.75 -9.28
C TRP A 56 -7.21 -28.82 -10.32
N PRO A 57 -7.91 -29.96 -10.45
CA PRO A 57 -9.04 -30.09 -11.36
C PRO A 57 -10.34 -29.46 -10.84
N PHE A 58 -10.26 -28.61 -9.80
CA PHE A 58 -11.40 -27.97 -9.17
C PHE A 58 -11.09 -26.53 -8.75
N ILE A 59 -12.13 -25.72 -8.59
CA ILE A 59 -12.03 -24.33 -8.13
C ILE A 59 -12.21 -24.29 -6.61
N LEU A 60 -11.20 -23.82 -5.89
CA LEU A 60 -11.33 -23.59 -4.45
C LEU A 60 -12.08 -22.28 -4.21
N LYS A 61 -13.20 -22.33 -3.50
CA LYS A 61 -13.97 -21.16 -3.09
C LYS A 61 -13.73 -20.86 -1.61
N ARG A 62 -13.31 -19.63 -1.30
CA ARG A 62 -13.10 -19.16 0.07
C ARG A 62 -14.00 -17.96 0.38
N ARG A 63 -14.87 -18.06 1.37
CA ARG A 63 -15.70 -16.94 1.84
C ARG A 63 -14.99 -16.18 2.97
N GLN A 64 -14.60 -14.92 2.73
CA GLN A 64 -13.87 -14.12 3.71
C GLN A 64 -14.11 -12.62 3.52
N PHE A 65 -13.88 -11.82 4.57
CA PHE A 65 -13.79 -10.37 4.40
C PHE A 65 -12.61 -10.01 3.50
N PRO A 66 -12.80 -9.15 2.48
CA PRO A 66 -11.74 -8.76 1.56
C PRO A 66 -10.87 -7.64 2.14
N VAL A 67 -10.41 -7.79 3.39
CA VAL A 67 -9.59 -6.78 4.08
C VAL A 67 -8.31 -7.40 4.61
N ARG A 68 -7.26 -6.58 4.71
CA ARG A 68 -6.04 -6.89 5.44
C ARG A 68 -5.67 -5.73 6.37
N LEU A 69 -4.98 -6.04 7.46
CA LEU A 69 -4.28 -5.05 8.28
C LEU A 69 -3.28 -4.28 7.41
N CYS A 70 -3.14 -2.99 7.65
CA CYS A 70 -2.32 -2.10 6.82
C CYS A 70 -1.61 -1.00 7.61
N TYR A 71 -1.15 -1.32 8.83
CA TYR A 71 -0.21 -0.47 9.57
C TYR A 71 1.13 -0.34 8.83
N GLY A 72 1.61 -1.46 8.28
CA GLY A 72 2.69 -1.51 7.31
C GLY A 72 2.19 -1.97 5.95
N MET A 73 2.80 -1.46 4.88
CA MET A 73 2.56 -1.93 3.52
C MET A 73 3.84 -1.79 2.70
N THR A 74 3.96 -2.61 1.65
CA THR A 74 5.08 -2.48 0.72
C THR A 74 4.96 -1.18 -0.08
N ILE A 75 6.11 -0.64 -0.49
CA ILE A 75 6.17 0.57 -1.33
C ILE A 75 5.26 0.44 -2.56
N ASN A 76 5.30 -0.71 -3.25
CA ASN A 76 4.48 -0.94 -4.44
C ASN A 76 2.98 -0.91 -4.14
N LYS A 77 2.55 -1.34 -2.94
CA LYS A 77 1.13 -1.28 -2.52
C LYS A 77 0.70 0.13 -2.10
N SER A 78 1.64 1.00 -1.76
CA SER A 78 1.37 2.41 -1.45
C SER A 78 1.22 3.28 -2.71
N GLN A 79 1.62 2.79 -3.89
CA GLN A 79 1.56 3.54 -5.13
C GLN A 79 0.13 4.04 -5.43
N GLY A 80 0.01 5.33 -5.78
CA GLY A 80 -1.28 5.98 -6.02
C GLY A 80 -2.02 6.42 -4.76
N GLN A 81 -1.50 6.13 -3.56
CA GLN A 81 -2.06 6.66 -2.31
C GLN A 81 -1.34 7.95 -1.89
N THR A 82 -2.07 8.79 -1.17
CA THR A 82 -1.55 9.98 -0.48
C THR A 82 -1.74 9.81 1.02
N LEU A 83 -0.66 10.04 1.78
CA LEU A 83 -0.56 9.80 3.22
C LEU A 83 -0.06 11.07 3.92
N ASP A 84 -0.49 11.31 5.16
CA ASP A 84 -0.07 12.50 5.91
C ASP A 84 1.27 12.29 6.63
N LYS A 85 1.48 11.08 7.17
CA LYS A 85 2.70 10.68 7.86
C LYS A 85 3.11 9.27 7.44
N VAL A 86 4.38 9.07 7.12
CA VAL A 86 4.93 7.82 6.62
C VAL A 86 6.29 7.57 7.25
N GLY A 87 6.44 6.39 7.86
CA GLY A 87 7.75 5.81 8.17
C GLY A 87 8.12 4.80 7.07
N VAL A 88 9.26 5.00 6.41
CA VAL A 88 9.80 4.08 5.42
C VAL A 88 10.92 3.29 6.07
N TYR A 89 10.69 1.99 6.25
CA TYR A 89 11.68 1.07 6.80
C TYR A 89 12.41 0.34 5.66
N LEU A 90 13.72 0.51 5.60
CA LEU A 90 14.62 -0.07 4.60
C LEU A 90 15.68 -0.93 5.29
N PRO A 91 15.34 -2.19 5.66
CA PRO A 91 16.33 -3.14 6.19
C PRO A 91 17.31 -3.62 5.12
N LYS A 92 16.95 -3.41 3.85
CA LYS A 92 17.79 -3.65 2.68
C LYS A 92 17.60 -2.49 1.70
N PRO A 93 18.59 -2.20 0.85
CA PRO A 93 18.42 -1.21 -0.21
C PRO A 93 17.24 -1.54 -1.13
N VAL A 94 16.63 -0.50 -1.71
CA VAL A 94 15.62 -0.68 -2.77
C VAL A 94 16.22 -1.44 -3.96
N PHE A 95 15.40 -2.26 -4.63
CA PHE A 95 15.87 -3.19 -5.67
C PHE A 95 15.41 -2.81 -7.08
N SER A 96 14.54 -1.81 -7.23
CA SER A 96 14.02 -1.39 -8.52
C SER A 96 14.11 0.12 -8.72
N HIS A 97 14.19 0.51 -10.01
CA HIS A 97 14.13 1.91 -10.42
C HIS A 97 12.92 2.65 -9.84
N GLY A 98 13.15 3.87 -9.36
CA GLY A 98 12.07 4.76 -8.91
C GLY A 98 11.36 4.33 -7.62
N GLN A 99 11.75 3.23 -6.98
CA GLN A 99 11.05 2.70 -5.81
C GLN A 99 11.16 3.66 -4.60
N LEU A 100 12.35 4.23 -4.37
CA LEU A 100 12.55 5.22 -3.31
C LEU A 100 11.71 6.49 -3.57
N TYR A 101 11.64 6.91 -4.84
CA TYR A 101 10.79 8.02 -5.27
C TYR A 101 9.30 7.73 -5.04
N VAL A 102 8.84 6.52 -5.37
CA VAL A 102 7.45 6.11 -5.11
C VAL A 102 7.16 6.23 -3.62
N ALA A 103 8.04 5.76 -2.73
CA ALA A 103 7.86 5.85 -1.28
C ALA A 103 7.82 7.31 -0.80
N ALA A 104 8.79 8.13 -1.20
CA ALA A 104 8.89 9.53 -0.79
C ALA A 104 7.72 10.38 -1.30
N SER A 105 7.25 10.14 -2.52
CA SER A 105 6.15 10.89 -3.14
C SER A 105 4.76 10.55 -2.60
N ARG A 106 4.62 9.58 -1.68
CA ARG A 106 3.31 9.28 -1.06
C ARG A 106 2.92 10.27 0.03
N VAL A 107 3.86 11.06 0.53
CA VAL A 107 3.62 12.00 1.64
C VAL A 107 3.38 13.42 1.12
N ARG A 108 2.50 14.17 1.80
CA ARG A 108 2.17 15.56 1.41
C ARG A 108 3.25 16.58 1.77
N SER A 109 4.05 16.30 2.79
CA SER A 109 5.07 17.22 3.30
C SER A 109 6.33 16.48 3.72
N ALA A 110 7.48 17.13 3.57
CA ALA A 110 8.76 16.56 3.97
C ALA A 110 8.79 16.21 5.48
N GLY A 111 8.18 17.02 6.33
CA GLY A 111 8.07 16.76 7.78
C GLY A 111 7.24 15.52 8.13
N GLY A 112 6.37 15.06 7.22
CA GLY A 112 5.59 13.84 7.38
C GLY A 112 6.37 12.57 7.03
N LEU A 113 7.57 12.66 6.46
CA LEU A 113 8.35 11.52 6.00
C LEU A 113 9.53 11.24 6.93
N ARG A 114 9.69 9.98 7.34
CA ARG A 114 10.85 9.50 8.10
C ARG A 114 11.39 8.22 7.48
N PHE A 115 12.71 8.11 7.37
CA PHE A 115 13.37 6.89 6.94
C PHE A 115 14.05 6.22 8.13
N LEU A 116 13.89 4.91 8.24
CA LEU A 116 14.70 4.04 9.08
C LEU A 116 15.45 3.11 8.13
N ILE A 117 16.77 3.27 8.03
CA ILE A 117 17.62 2.54 7.10
C ILE A 117 18.58 1.68 7.92
N GLU A 118 18.73 0.43 7.54
CA GLU A 118 19.71 -0.49 8.12
C GLU A 118 20.62 -1.04 7.01
N ASN A 119 21.85 -1.38 7.38
CA ASN A 119 22.75 -2.12 6.51
C ASN A 119 22.48 -3.64 6.59
N GLU A 120 23.22 -4.45 5.83
CA GLU A 120 23.04 -5.91 5.80
C GLU A 120 23.29 -6.60 7.15
N GLU A 121 23.89 -5.90 8.11
CA GLU A 121 24.18 -6.35 9.48
C GLU A 121 23.13 -5.85 10.49
N ASN A 122 22.01 -5.27 10.03
CA ASN A 122 20.96 -4.61 10.84
C ASN A 122 21.48 -3.43 11.69
N ILE A 123 22.53 -2.75 11.24
CA ILE A 123 23.09 -1.56 11.88
C ILE A 123 22.45 -0.32 11.24
N PRO A 124 21.99 0.67 12.03
CA PRO A 124 21.44 1.90 11.49
C PRO A 124 22.41 2.60 10.53
N ALA A 125 21.91 2.93 9.35
CA ALA A 125 22.67 3.63 8.30
C ALA A 125 22.03 4.99 8.00
N SER A 126 22.85 5.94 7.55
CA SER A 126 22.39 7.29 7.16
C SER A 126 22.09 7.43 5.67
N TYR A 127 22.42 6.42 4.85
CA TYR A 127 22.23 6.44 3.40
C TYR A 127 21.79 5.07 2.88
N THR A 128 21.15 5.06 1.71
CA THR A 128 20.76 3.84 0.98
C THR A 128 21.10 3.99 -0.50
N ARG A 129 21.39 2.88 -1.18
CA ARG A 129 21.54 2.86 -2.64
C ARG A 129 20.20 3.22 -3.30
N ASN A 130 20.20 4.21 -4.18
CA ASN A 130 19.06 4.52 -5.04
C ASN A 130 19.34 3.94 -6.43
N ILE A 131 18.40 3.14 -6.95
CA ILE A 131 18.52 2.54 -8.29
C ILE A 131 17.81 3.48 -9.25
N VAL A 132 18.55 4.04 -10.21
CA VAL A 132 18.02 4.92 -11.24
C VAL A 132 18.54 4.47 -12.61
N TYR A 133 17.68 4.47 -13.63
CA TYR A 133 18.04 4.10 -14.99
C TYR A 133 18.75 5.29 -15.64
N SER A 134 19.86 5.02 -16.32
CA SER A 134 20.71 6.02 -16.96
C SER A 134 19.97 6.85 -18.01
N GLU A 135 19.01 6.23 -18.70
CA GLU A 135 18.13 6.81 -19.72
C GLU A 135 17.21 7.90 -19.14
N ALA A 136 16.98 7.91 -17.83
CA ALA A 136 16.25 8.99 -17.18
C ALA A 136 17.06 10.30 -17.08
N PHE A 137 18.37 10.25 -17.37
CA PHE A 137 19.28 11.38 -17.27
C PHE A 137 19.82 11.86 -18.62
N THR A 138 19.48 11.21 -19.73
CA THR A 138 20.00 11.58 -21.06
C THR A 138 19.53 12.97 -21.53
N ASP A 139 18.42 13.48 -21.00
CA ASP A 139 17.87 14.81 -21.34
C ASP A 139 18.24 15.91 -20.33
N ILE A 140 19.02 15.58 -19.29
CA ILE A 140 19.47 16.56 -18.29
C ILE A 140 20.91 16.93 -18.66
N ALA A 141 21.08 18.12 -19.24
CA ALA A 141 22.40 18.64 -19.59
C ALA A 141 23.33 18.58 -18.36
N PRO A 142 24.62 18.21 -18.54
CA PRO A 142 25.58 18.25 -17.44
C PRO A 142 25.72 19.71 -16.98
N GLY A 143 25.35 19.95 -15.72
CA GLY A 143 25.55 21.24 -15.04
C GLY A 143 26.99 21.42 -14.55
#